data_AF-A0A1Q7AT64-F1
#
_entry.id   AF-A0A1Q7AT64-F1
#
_cell.length_a   1.000
_cell.length_b   1.000
_cell.length_c   1.000
_cell.angle_alpha   90.00
_cell.angle_beta   90.00
_cell.angle_gamma   90.00
#
_symmetry.space_group_name_H-M   'P 1'
#
loop_
_entity.id
_entity.type
_entity.pdbx_description
1 polymer ?
#
loop_
_entity_poly.entity_id
_entity_poly.type
_entity_poly.pdbx_seq_one_letter_code
_entity_poly.pdbx_strand_id
1 'polypeptide(L)'
;MDEEFSCYTVGVIYDTQLLNPAFGSLGPRLSNETQVELFSPDYLSEKAVLVHLVMLGMVEQQRSSRSPLKIQIVHGIPSFPLELNSSVETMTDEEVHRFHLFDDQGHAQNQYEYLHMGYLPHLIAQQHSLIPLVILRIIDQLEQLFPHHLSLLSILKRNFAWRLKVETTG
;
A
#
# COMPACT_ATOMS: atom_id res chain seq x y z
N MET A 1 14.82 -26.03 -16.31
CA MET A 1 13.65 -25.49 -17.03
C MET A 1 13.01 -24.62 -16.00
N ASP A 2 13.33 -23.34 -16.05
CA ASP A 2 13.30 -22.52 -14.85
C ASP A 2 12.01 -21.72 -14.89
N GLU A 3 11.08 -22.10 -14.02
CA GLU A 3 9.90 -21.29 -13.71
C GLU A 3 10.29 -20.32 -12.60
N GLU A 4 10.16 -19.03 -12.87
CA GLU A 4 10.46 -17.97 -11.92
C GLU A 4 9.15 -17.46 -11.34
N PHE A 5 9.05 -17.49 -10.02
CA PHE A 5 7.90 -17.02 -9.26
C PHE A 5 8.29 -15.76 -8.49
N SER A 6 7.49 -14.70 -8.62
CA SER A 6 7.70 -13.44 -7.91
C SER A 6 6.40 -12.97 -7.28
N CYS A 7 6.44 -12.65 -5.99
CA CYS A 7 5.29 -12.17 -5.24
C CYS A 7 5.56 -10.73 -4.78
N TYR A 8 4.62 -9.83 -5.08
CA TYR A 8 4.69 -8.43 -4.73
C TYR A 8 3.55 -8.07 -3.80
N THR A 9 3.86 -7.34 -2.75
CA THR A 9 2.85 -6.63 -1.96
C THR A 9 2.57 -5.29 -2.63
N VAL A 10 1.29 -4.93 -2.71
CA VAL A 10 0.85 -3.61 -3.14
C VAL A 10 0.33 -2.84 -1.94
N GLY A 11 0.88 -1.67 -1.69
CA GLY A 11 0.51 -0.80 -0.58
C GLY A 11 0.72 0.67 -0.91
N VAL A 12 0.13 1.53 -0.08
CA VAL A 12 0.26 2.98 -0.18
C VAL A 12 0.91 3.50 1.09
N ILE A 13 1.91 4.37 0.92
CA ILE A 13 2.47 5.15 2.02
C ILE A 13 1.43 6.16 2.46
N TYR A 14 0.95 6.04 3.71
CA TYR A 14 -0.05 6.97 4.25
C TYR A 14 0.49 7.96 5.26
N ASP A 15 1.65 7.68 5.86
CA ASP A 15 2.32 8.59 6.79
C ASP A 15 3.85 8.39 6.73
N THR A 16 4.58 9.46 7.05
CA THR A 16 6.03 9.44 7.17
C THR A 16 6.46 10.26 8.38
N GLN A 17 7.19 9.64 9.30
CA GLN A 17 7.61 10.26 10.55
C GLN A 17 9.13 10.32 10.62
N LEU A 18 9.67 11.48 10.97
CA LEU A 18 11.09 11.63 11.27
C LEU A 18 11.34 11.15 12.70
N LEU A 19 12.05 10.04 12.84
CA LEU A 19 12.41 9.47 14.13
C LEU A 19 13.86 9.86 14.46
N ASN A 20 14.03 10.52 15.61
CA ASN A 20 15.34 10.71 16.21
C ASN A 20 15.47 9.77 17.43
N PRO A 21 16.15 8.63 17.32
CA PRO A 21 16.28 7.68 18.42
C PRO A 21 17.06 8.25 19.62
N ALA A 22 17.84 9.32 19.44
CA ALA A 22 18.47 10.03 20.55
C ALA A 22 17.46 10.87 21.37
N PHE A 23 16.31 11.21 20.80
CA PHE A 23 15.26 12.03 21.41
C PHE A 23 14.18 11.12 22.07
N GLY A 24 14.60 10.29 23.03
CA GLY A 24 13.71 9.33 23.70
C GLY A 24 14.32 8.58 24.89
N SER A 25 15.64 8.69 25.12
CA SER A 25 16.28 8.11 26.30
C SER A 25 16.25 9.07 27.49
N LEU A 26 15.07 9.27 28.09
CA LEU A 26 14.93 9.91 29.41
C LEU A 26 15.00 8.86 30.54
N GLY A 27 15.93 7.91 30.44
CA GLY A 27 16.19 6.90 31.46
C GLY A 27 17.69 6.77 31.73
N PRO A 28 18.11 6.44 32.96
CA PRO A 28 19.53 6.33 33.30
C PRO A 28 20.18 5.25 32.44
N ARG A 29 21.09 5.67 31.55
CA ARG A 29 21.88 4.75 30.73
C ARG A 29 22.97 4.14 31.61
N LEU A 30 23.14 2.82 31.52
CA LEU A 30 24.26 2.09 32.16
C LEU A 30 25.61 2.43 31.52
N SER A 31 25.60 3.08 30.35
CA SER A 31 26.77 3.45 29.57
C SER A 31 26.88 4.96 29.45
N ASN A 32 28.08 5.50 29.65
CA ASN A 32 28.40 6.90 29.35
C ASN A 32 28.57 7.11 27.84
N GLU A 33 28.51 8.36 27.33
CA GLU A 33 28.55 8.68 25.89
C GLU A 33 29.69 7.98 25.14
N THR A 34 30.87 7.90 25.75
CA THR A 34 32.06 7.22 25.21
C THR A 34 31.89 5.70 25.04
N GLN A 35 31.07 5.06 25.88
CA GLN A 35 30.79 3.62 25.77
C GLN A 35 29.73 3.32 24.70
N VAL A 36 28.80 4.25 24.43
CA VAL A 36 27.83 4.07 23.35
C VAL A 36 28.53 4.08 21.98
N GLU A 37 29.57 4.90 21.80
CA GLU A 37 30.39 4.95 20.57
C GLU A 37 31.12 3.63 20.30
N LEU A 38 31.49 2.93 21.38
CA LEU A 38 32.24 1.67 21.33
C LEU A 38 31.36 0.43 21.14
N PHE A 39 30.15 0.41 21.71
CA PHE A 39 29.29 -0.78 21.72
C PHE A 39 28.05 -0.69 20.82
N SER A 40 27.69 0.50 20.36
CA SER A 40 26.54 0.73 19.48
C SER A 40 26.78 1.92 18.55
N PRO A 41 27.84 1.91 17.73
CA PRO A 41 28.17 3.03 16.83
C PRO A 41 27.02 3.39 15.87
N ASP A 42 26.25 2.40 15.42
CA ASP A 42 25.06 2.61 14.57
C ASP A 42 23.95 3.41 15.28
N TYR A 43 23.91 3.38 16.62
CA TYR A 43 22.85 3.98 17.43
C TYR A 43 23.04 5.49 17.68
N LEU A 44 24.24 6.04 17.47
CA LEU A 44 24.60 7.39 17.93
C LEU A 44 24.28 8.53 16.97
N SER A 45 23.91 8.23 15.72
CA SER A 45 23.73 9.27 14.71
C SER A 45 22.58 9.03 13.73
N GLU A 46 21.86 7.93 13.84
CA GLU A 46 20.88 7.55 12.82
C GLU A 46 19.54 8.28 13.04
N LYS A 47 19.32 9.36 12.29
CA LYS A 47 17.96 9.86 12.06
C LYS A 47 17.30 8.93 11.04
N ALA A 48 16.21 8.31 11.42
CA ALA A 48 15.46 7.40 10.54
C ALA A 48 14.16 8.04 10.06
N VAL A 49 13.70 7.67 8.86
CA VAL A 49 12.35 7.98 8.39
C VAL A 49 11.51 6.72 8.56
N LEU A 50 10.52 6.77 9.46
CA LEU A 50 9.53 5.71 9.60
C LEU A 50 8.43 5.93 8.57
N VAL A 51 8.22 4.94 7.70
CA VAL A 51 7.19 4.95 6.67
C VAL A 51 6.06 4.03 7.10
N HIS A 52 4.83 4.55 7.12
CA HIS A 52 3.66 3.75 7.39
C HIS A 52 2.98 3.37 6.07
N LEU A 53 2.81 2.07 5.87
CA LEU A 53 2.17 1.49 4.70
C LEU A 53 0.79 0.96 5.07
N VAL A 54 -0.18 1.20 4.20
CA VAL A 54 -1.46 0.49 4.22
C VAL A 54 -1.51 -0.46 3.03
N MET A 55 -1.85 -1.72 3.30
CA MET A 55 -1.82 -2.79 2.32
C MET A 55 -3.11 -2.76 1.50
N LEU A 56 -2.97 -2.80 0.17
CA LEU A 56 -4.09 -2.86 -0.76
C LEU A 56 -4.28 -4.26 -1.35
N GLY A 57 -3.20 -5.04 -1.47
CA GLY A 57 -3.27 -6.35 -2.09
C GLY A 57 -1.91 -6.96 -2.38
N MET A 58 -1.92 -7.97 -3.23
CA MET A 58 -0.72 -8.62 -3.74
C MET A 58 -0.84 -8.96 -5.21
N VAL A 59 0.31 -9.10 -5.85
CA VAL A 59 0.45 -9.55 -7.23
C VAL A 59 1.41 -10.74 -7.25
N GLU A 60 0.96 -11.86 -7.80
CA GLU A 60 1.77 -13.04 -8.03
C GLU A 60 2.06 -13.16 -9.52
N GLN A 61 3.33 -13.29 -9.87
CA GLN A 61 3.81 -13.44 -11.23
C GLN A 61 4.48 -14.79 -11.40
N GLN A 62 4.03 -15.55 -12.40
CA GLN A 62 4.68 -16.80 -12.81
C GLN A 62 5.19 -16.63 -14.24
N ARG A 63 6.52 -16.63 -14.38
CA ARG A 63 7.20 -16.55 -15.68
C ARG A 63 7.73 -17.92 -16.04
N SER A 64 7.34 -18.39 -17.23
CA SER A 64 7.85 -19.63 -17.80
C SER A 64 8.40 -19.36 -19.20
N SER A 65 9.48 -20.04 -19.57
CA SER A 65 10.08 -19.95 -20.91
C SER A 65 9.15 -20.43 -22.03
N ARG A 66 8.05 -21.13 -21.70
CA ARG A 66 7.13 -21.78 -22.67
C ARG A 66 5.70 -21.26 -22.62
N SER A 67 5.36 -20.43 -21.65
CA SER A 67 4.01 -19.94 -21.42
C SER A 67 4.02 -18.42 -21.28
N PRO A 68 2.92 -17.73 -21.65
CA PRO A 68 2.79 -16.31 -21.37
C PRO A 68 2.92 -16.03 -19.87
N LEU A 69 3.35 -14.82 -19.53
CA LEU A 69 3.41 -14.35 -18.15
C LEU A 69 2.02 -14.46 -17.53
N LYS A 70 1.90 -15.27 -16.48
CA LYS A 70 0.66 -15.37 -15.71
C LYS A 70 0.75 -14.41 -14.53
N ILE A 71 -0.21 -13.50 -14.45
CA ILE A 71 -0.34 -12.54 -13.35
C ILE A 71 -1.62 -12.83 -12.61
N GLN A 72 -1.55 -12.97 -11.29
CA GLN A 72 -2.69 -13.10 -10.41
C GLN A 72 -2.70 -11.93 -9.43
N ILE A 73 -3.84 -11.25 -9.33
CA ILE A 73 -4.00 -10.06 -8.51
C ILE A 73 -5.06 -10.35 -7.45
N VAL A 74 -4.76 -10.02 -6.21
CA VAL A 74 -5.67 -10.21 -5.08
C VAL A 74 -5.71 -8.91 -4.28
N HIS A 75 -6.91 -8.35 -4.10
CA HIS A 75 -7.11 -7.22 -3.19
C HIS A 75 -7.32 -7.74 -1.77
N GLY A 76 -6.71 -7.06 -0.79
CA GLY A 76 -6.80 -7.41 0.62
C GLY A 76 -5.44 -7.60 1.28
N ILE A 77 -5.43 -8.35 2.38
CA ILE A 77 -4.21 -8.61 3.16
C ILE A 77 -3.40 -9.70 2.43
N PRO A 78 -2.11 -9.46 2.12
CA PRO A 78 -1.26 -10.48 1.51
C PRO A 78 -1.13 -11.73 2.38
N SER A 79 -1.02 -12.89 1.73
CA SER A 79 -0.85 -14.20 2.39
C SER A 79 0.59 -14.50 2.81
N PHE A 80 1.52 -13.58 2.57
CA PHE A 80 2.95 -13.72 2.86
C PHE A 80 3.49 -12.50 3.62
N PRO A 81 4.53 -12.69 4.47
CA PRO A 81 5.13 -11.58 5.21
C PRO A 81 6.02 -10.71 4.32
N LEU A 82 6.15 -9.43 4.67
CA LEU A 82 7.20 -8.57 4.13
C LEU A 82 8.53 -8.90 4.82
N GLU A 83 9.57 -9.12 4.03
CA GLU A 83 10.91 -9.41 4.54
C GLU A 83 11.74 -8.12 4.66
N LEU A 84 12.64 -8.08 5.64
CA LEU A 84 13.63 -7.01 5.72
C LEU A 84 14.49 -7.01 4.44
N ASN A 85 14.79 -5.82 3.94
CA ASN A 85 15.53 -5.60 2.68
C ASN A 85 14.76 -6.02 1.40
N SER A 86 13.44 -6.21 1.47
CA SER A 86 12.61 -6.31 0.27
C SER A 86 12.78 -5.07 -0.60
N SER A 87 12.90 -5.26 -1.93
CA SER A 87 12.91 -4.14 -2.87
C SER A 87 11.57 -3.41 -2.83
N VAL A 88 11.61 -2.08 -2.91
CA VAL A 88 10.41 -1.23 -2.96
C VAL A 88 10.46 -0.41 -4.24
N GLU A 89 9.41 -0.52 -5.04
CA GLU A 89 9.30 0.15 -6.32
C GLU A 89 7.96 0.87 -6.41
N THR A 90 7.93 1.99 -7.13
CA THR A 90 6.69 2.73 -7.37
C THR A 90 6.00 2.16 -8.59
N MET A 91 4.73 1.77 -8.45
CA MET A 91 3.93 1.31 -9.57
C MET A 91 3.71 2.43 -10.60
N THR A 92 3.84 2.07 -11.87
CA THR A 92 3.46 2.90 -13.00
C THR A 92 1.94 3.00 -13.13
N ASP A 93 1.44 4.02 -13.84
CA ASP A 93 0.00 4.18 -14.09
C ASP A 93 -0.62 2.95 -14.78
N GLU A 94 0.13 2.29 -15.65
CA GLU A 94 -0.27 1.05 -16.32
C GLU A 94 -0.41 -0.11 -15.32
N GLU A 95 0.52 -0.23 -14.38
CA GLU A 95 0.45 -1.24 -13.32
C GLU A 95 -0.68 -0.95 -12.33
N VAL A 96 -0.91 0.32 -11.98
CA VAL A 96 -2.05 0.73 -11.16
C VAL A 96 -3.36 0.43 -11.87
N HIS A 97 -3.45 0.73 -13.17
CA HIS A 97 -4.62 0.39 -13.98
C HIS A 97 -4.87 -1.13 -13.97
N ARG A 98 -3.84 -1.93 -14.26
CA ARG A 98 -3.94 -3.40 -14.27
C ARG A 98 -4.31 -3.97 -12.90
N PHE A 99 -3.79 -3.39 -11.82
CA PHE A 99 -4.13 -3.81 -10.45
C PHE A 99 -5.61 -3.65 -10.14
N HIS A 100 -6.28 -2.65 -10.71
CA HIS A 100 -7.69 -2.37 -10.41
C HIS A 100 -8.69 -2.96 -11.44
N LEU A 101 -8.21 -3.59 -12.51
CA LEU A 101 -9.06 -4.14 -13.57
C LEU A 101 -9.22 -5.66 -13.38
N PHE A 102 -10.45 -6.09 -13.11
CA PHE A 102 -10.78 -7.50 -12.89
C PHE A 102 -11.75 -7.98 -13.96
N ASP A 103 -11.75 -9.28 -14.23
CA ASP A 103 -12.72 -9.92 -15.09
C ASP A 103 -13.72 -10.76 -14.29
N ASP A 104 -14.98 -10.79 -14.76
CA ASP A 104 -15.97 -11.73 -14.22
C ASP A 104 -15.89 -13.05 -15.00
N GLN A 105 -15.17 -14.02 -14.44
CA GLN A 105 -15.08 -15.39 -14.98
C GLN A 105 -16.40 -16.19 -14.80
N GLY A 106 -17.42 -15.61 -14.15
CA GLY A 106 -18.64 -16.29 -13.72
C GLY A 106 -19.63 -16.67 -14.82
N HIS A 107 -19.51 -16.09 -16.02
CA HIS A 107 -20.42 -16.36 -17.13
C HIS A 107 -19.66 -16.60 -18.43
N ALA A 108 -19.53 -17.88 -18.81
CA ALA A 108 -18.78 -18.40 -19.97
C ALA A 108 -19.16 -17.84 -21.36
N GLN A 109 -20.01 -16.81 -21.44
CA GLN A 109 -20.43 -16.15 -22.67
C GLN A 109 -20.20 -14.64 -22.70
N ASN A 110 -19.80 -14.00 -21.59
CA ASN A 110 -19.53 -12.57 -21.56
C ASN A 110 -18.47 -12.23 -20.50
N GLN A 111 -17.22 -12.14 -20.92
CA GLN A 111 -16.14 -11.60 -20.09
C GLN A 111 -16.28 -10.07 -20.11
N TYR A 112 -16.70 -9.48 -18.99
CA TYR A 112 -16.71 -8.04 -18.81
C TYR A 112 -15.64 -7.66 -17.79
N GLU A 113 -14.77 -6.74 -18.20
CA GLU A 113 -13.82 -6.13 -17.28
C GLU A 113 -14.53 -5.08 -16.43
N TYR A 114 -14.20 -5.02 -15.15
CA TYR A 114 -14.78 -4.06 -14.21
C TYR A 114 -13.71 -3.49 -13.28
N LEU A 115 -13.96 -2.25 -12.85
CA LEU A 115 -13.15 -1.59 -11.83
C LEU A 115 -13.41 -2.23 -10.46
N HIS A 116 -12.38 -2.81 -9.86
CA HIS A 116 -12.44 -3.45 -8.56
C HIS A 116 -11.64 -2.67 -7.51
N MET A 117 -12.20 -2.54 -6.30
CA MET A 117 -11.55 -1.91 -5.15
C MET A 117 -11.80 -2.72 -3.87
N GLY A 118 -11.57 -4.04 -3.93
CA GLY A 118 -11.79 -4.98 -2.81
C GLY A 118 -11.07 -4.65 -1.50
N TYR A 119 -10.08 -3.76 -1.50
CA TYR A 119 -9.39 -3.30 -0.29
C TYR A 119 -10.16 -2.21 0.48
N LEU A 120 -11.18 -1.57 -0.12
CA LEU A 120 -11.90 -0.46 0.51
C LEU A 120 -12.53 -0.82 1.87
N PRO A 121 -13.23 -1.96 2.04
CA PRO A 121 -13.78 -2.33 3.34
C PRO A 121 -12.71 -2.40 4.44
N HIS A 122 -11.51 -2.92 4.09
CA HIS A 122 -10.39 -2.99 5.01
C HIS A 122 -9.85 -1.60 5.35
N LEU A 123 -9.67 -0.71 4.36
CA LEU A 123 -9.24 0.68 4.61
C LEU A 123 -10.24 1.41 5.51
N ILE A 124 -11.54 1.29 5.25
CA ILE A 124 -12.59 1.97 6.02
C ILE A 124 -12.62 1.52 7.48
N ALA A 125 -12.24 0.27 7.74
CA ALA A 125 -12.19 -0.28 9.10
C ALA A 125 -10.97 0.22 9.91
N GLN A 126 -9.97 0.82 9.26
CA GLN A 126 -8.78 1.36 9.94
C GLN A 126 -9.13 2.64 10.72
N GLN A 127 -8.81 2.65 12.02
CA GLN A 127 -9.04 3.81 12.89
C GLN A 127 -7.86 4.79 12.86
N HIS A 128 -7.51 5.30 11.69
CA HIS A 128 -6.43 6.28 11.53
C HIS A 128 -6.88 7.50 10.73
N SER A 129 -6.60 8.70 11.25
CA SER A 129 -7.12 9.98 10.73
C SER A 129 -6.71 10.29 9.30
N LEU A 130 -5.57 9.74 8.84
CA LEU A 130 -5.09 9.93 7.46
C LEU A 130 -5.74 8.97 6.44
N ILE A 131 -6.37 7.87 6.87
CA ILE A 131 -6.88 6.85 5.93
C ILE A 131 -7.98 7.38 5.01
N PRO A 132 -8.93 8.22 5.45
CA PRO A 132 -9.89 8.79 4.52
C PRO A 132 -9.24 9.71 3.47
N LEU A 133 -8.13 10.39 3.80
CA LEU A 133 -7.37 11.18 2.83
C LEU A 133 -6.65 10.28 1.81
N VAL A 134 -6.12 9.13 2.26
CA VAL A 134 -5.56 8.11 1.36
C VAL A 134 -6.62 7.59 0.40
N ILE A 135 -7.82 7.26 0.90
CA ILE A 135 -8.93 6.80 0.05
C ILE A 135 -9.28 7.86 -1.00
N LEU A 136 -9.38 9.13 -0.62
CA LEU A 136 -9.61 10.23 -1.58
C LEU A 136 -8.50 10.32 -2.61
N ARG A 137 -7.23 10.21 -2.19
CA ARG A 137 -6.08 10.26 -3.10
C ARG A 137 -6.09 9.10 -4.10
N ILE A 138 -6.43 7.90 -3.65
CA ILE A 138 -6.61 6.72 -4.51
C ILE A 138 -7.72 6.99 -5.53
N ILE A 139 -8.89 7.45 -5.07
CA ILE A 139 -10.02 7.74 -5.96
C ILE A 139 -9.64 8.81 -7.00
N ASP A 140 -8.91 9.86 -6.61
CA ASP A 140 -8.43 10.89 -7.53
C ASP A 140 -7.52 10.32 -8.64
N GLN A 141 -6.63 9.41 -8.29
CA GLN A 141 -5.78 8.73 -9.29
C GLN A 141 -6.63 7.83 -10.20
N LEU A 142 -7.56 7.08 -9.64
CA LEU A 142 -8.44 6.21 -10.42
C LEU A 142 -9.39 6.99 -11.34
N GLU A 143 -9.83 8.21 -10.97
CA GLU A 143 -10.62 9.06 -11.87
C GLU A 143 -9.84 9.40 -13.16
N GLN A 144 -8.52 9.56 -13.06
CA GLN A 144 -7.65 9.83 -14.21
C GLN A 144 -7.41 8.57 -15.05
N LEU A 145 -7.20 7.43 -14.40
CA LEU A 145 -6.89 6.16 -15.07
C LEU A 145 -8.14 5.48 -15.67
N PHE A 146 -9.32 5.70 -15.12
CA PHE A 146 -10.57 5.07 -15.53
C PHE A 146 -11.64 6.10 -15.94
N PRO A 147 -11.45 6.83 -17.06
CA PRO A 147 -12.38 7.88 -17.49
C PRO A 147 -13.81 7.36 -17.73
N HIS A 148 -13.96 6.09 -18.13
CA HIS A 148 -15.26 5.43 -18.30
C HIS A 148 -16.03 5.21 -16.98
N HIS A 149 -15.33 5.22 -15.83
CA HIS A 149 -15.90 4.99 -14.50
C HIS A 149 -16.04 6.28 -13.67
N LEU A 150 -15.82 7.46 -14.26
CA LEU A 150 -15.84 8.76 -13.57
C LEU A 150 -17.10 8.98 -12.74
N SER A 151 -18.28 8.69 -13.29
CA SER A 151 -19.55 8.91 -12.58
C SER A 151 -19.62 8.13 -11.26
N LEU A 152 -19.17 6.87 -11.25
CA LEU A 152 -19.11 6.01 -10.07
C LEU A 152 -18.07 6.52 -9.07
N LEU A 153 -16.86 6.79 -9.54
CA LEU A 153 -15.75 7.27 -8.71
C LEU A 153 -16.06 8.62 -8.05
N SER A 154 -16.67 9.55 -8.79
CA SER A 154 -17.10 10.84 -8.26
C SER A 154 -18.19 10.73 -7.20
N ILE A 155 -19.07 9.71 -7.26
CA ILE A 155 -20.04 9.45 -6.19
C ILE A 155 -19.32 8.98 -4.92
N LEU A 156 -18.39 8.02 -5.07
CA LEU A 156 -17.59 7.52 -3.94
C LEU A 156 -16.78 8.65 -3.29
N LYS A 157 -16.09 9.46 -4.10
CA LYS A 157 -15.34 10.63 -3.65
C LYS A 157 -16.19 11.58 -2.81
N ARG A 158 -17.40 11.92 -3.28
CA ARG A 158 -18.34 12.78 -2.54
C ARG A 158 -18.77 12.15 -1.21
N ASN A 159 -19.03 10.84 -1.19
CA ASN A 159 -19.40 10.13 0.03
C ASN A 159 -18.28 10.20 1.08
N PHE A 160 -17.04 9.91 0.69
CA PHE A 160 -15.88 9.96 1.59
C PHE A 160 -15.54 11.38 2.05
N ALA A 161 -15.59 12.36 1.16
CA ALA A 161 -15.35 13.77 1.51
C ALA A 161 -16.39 14.27 2.55
N TRP A 162 -17.64 13.83 2.43
CA TRP A 162 -18.66 14.15 3.43
C TRP A 162 -18.38 13.49 4.78
N ARG A 163 -17.98 12.20 4.79
CA ARG A 163 -17.61 11.50 6.05
C ARG A 163 -16.49 12.22 6.80
N LEU A 164 -15.44 12.61 6.08
CA LEU A 164 -14.35 13.43 6.63
C LEU A 164 -14.85 14.71 7.30
N LYS A 165 -15.74 15.46 6.61
CA LYS A 165 -16.28 16.72 7.14
C LYS A 165 -17.08 16.52 8.42
N VAL A 166 -17.85 15.44 8.51
CA VAL A 166 -18.68 15.14 9.69
C VAL A 166 -17.80 14.68 10.86
N GLU A 167 -16.80 13.83 10.61
CA GLU A 167 -15.87 13.33 11.63
C GLU A 167 -14.97 14.42 12.22
N THR A 168 -14.62 15.48 11.48
CA THR A 168 -13.83 16.60 12.00
C THR A 168 -14.63 17.66 12.76
N THR A 169 -15.97 17.61 12.71
CA THR A 169 -16.86 18.62 13.31
C THR A 169 -17.48 18.15 14.64
N GLY A 170 -17.35 16.87 14.99
CA GLY A 170 -17.80 16.29 16.26
C GLY A 170 -16.65 16.07 17.22
#